data_AF-A0A7H4P5N5-F1
#
_entry.id   AF-A0A7H4P5N5-F1
#
_cell.length_a   1.000
_cell.length_b   1.000
_cell.length_c   1.000
_cell.angle_alpha   90.00
_cell.angle_beta   90.00
_cell.angle_gamma   90.00
#
_symmetry.space_group_name_H-M   'P 1'
#
loop_
_entity.id
_entity.type
_entity.pdbx_description
1 polymer ?
#
loop_
_entity_poly.entity_id
_entity_poly.type
_entity_poly.pdbx_seq_one_letter_code
_entity_poly.pdbx_strand_id
1 'polypeptide(L)'
;MASTNNSSDGTNRRNPAPNHNKEPQNYHCRKTNYDYALSYAELDAWAGHPEFQSLISNAMARQLGLDRQMIGFNGTHYSENSDRTTYPLLQDCGVGWLQKIRNEAPQRIMPGITLTSRDENNAVIASGTYGNIDAAVLDARHSLMDPWFRRAPGLVTVLSSDLLLK
;
A
#
# COMPACT_ATOMS: atom_id res chain seq x y z
N MET A 1 -8.96 -23.81 -15.73
CA MET A 1 -10.43 -23.97 -15.71
C MET A 1 -11.02 -24.50 -17.01
N ALA A 2 -10.30 -24.54 -18.13
CA ALA A 2 -10.78 -25.26 -19.32
C ALA A 2 -10.49 -26.77 -19.21
N SER A 3 -11.49 -27.62 -19.44
CA SER A 3 -11.34 -29.06 -19.65
C SER A 3 -12.39 -29.59 -20.64
N THR A 4 -11.99 -30.54 -21.48
CA THR A 4 -12.83 -31.20 -22.49
C THR A 4 -13.15 -32.62 -22.05
N ASN A 5 -14.34 -33.12 -22.38
CA ASN A 5 -14.67 -34.55 -22.34
C ASN A 5 -15.50 -34.90 -23.59
N ASN A 6 -15.39 -36.14 -24.07
CA ASN A 6 -16.15 -36.64 -25.22
C ASN A 6 -16.98 -37.90 -24.88
N SER A 7 -17.12 -38.24 -23.60
CA SER A 7 -17.85 -39.44 -23.18
C SER A 7 -19.36 -39.15 -23.08
N SER A 8 -20.16 -40.05 -23.66
CA SER A 8 -21.63 -40.02 -23.69
C SER A 8 -22.27 -41.05 -22.74
N ASP A 9 -21.45 -41.85 -22.06
CA ASP A 9 -21.82 -42.99 -21.21
C ASP A 9 -22.12 -42.60 -19.75
N GLY A 10 -21.98 -41.31 -19.40
CA GLY A 10 -22.30 -40.78 -18.08
C GLY A 10 -21.32 -41.14 -16.95
N THR A 11 -20.29 -41.95 -17.23
CA THR A 11 -19.33 -42.43 -16.23
C THR A 11 -18.15 -41.48 -16.02
N ASN A 12 -17.66 -40.82 -17.08
CA ASN A 12 -16.55 -39.87 -17.03
C ASN A 12 -17.05 -38.41 -16.99
N ARG A 13 -17.56 -38.03 -15.82
CA ARG A 13 -18.04 -36.67 -15.54
C ARG A 13 -16.88 -35.72 -15.24
N ARG A 14 -16.93 -34.51 -15.80
CA ARG A 14 -15.99 -33.43 -15.43
C ARG A 14 -16.22 -33.02 -13.98
N ASN A 15 -15.13 -32.94 -13.21
CA ASN A 15 -15.12 -32.41 -11.84
C ASN A 15 -14.43 -31.04 -11.83
N PRO A 16 -15.19 -29.93 -11.81
CA PRO A 16 -14.60 -28.59 -11.76
C PRO A 16 -13.84 -28.40 -10.45
N ALA A 17 -12.59 -27.94 -10.54
CA ALA A 17 -11.84 -27.52 -9.36
C ALA A 17 -12.35 -26.16 -8.86
N PRO A 18 -12.45 -25.96 -7.53
CA PRO A 18 -12.74 -24.63 -6.98
C PRO A 18 -11.62 -23.66 -7.40
N ASN A 19 -12.03 -22.50 -7.91
CA ASN A 19 -11.11 -21.44 -8.34
C ASN A 19 -10.67 -20.51 -7.20
N HIS A 20 -11.14 -20.77 -5.98
CA HIS A 20 -10.84 -19.99 -4.80
C HIS A 20 -10.07 -20.85 -3.81
N ASN A 21 -8.86 -20.44 -3.47
CA ASN A 21 -8.17 -20.93 -2.28
C ASN A 21 -8.48 -19.98 -1.13
N LYS A 22 -8.97 -20.51 0.00
CA LYS A 22 -9.25 -19.71 1.20
C LYS A 22 -8.16 -20.00 2.22
N GLU A 23 -6.97 -19.45 2.00
CA GLU A 23 -6.09 -19.25 3.16
C GLU A 23 -6.84 -18.32 4.13
N PRO A 24 -7.06 -18.72 5.40
CA PRO A 24 -7.84 -17.94 6.33
C PRO A 24 -7.09 -16.63 6.64
N GLN A 25 -7.51 -15.53 6.01
CA GLN A 25 -7.11 -14.19 6.41
C GLN A 25 -8.14 -13.61 7.37
N ASN A 26 -7.74 -13.45 8.63
CA ASN A 26 -8.57 -12.79 9.63
C ASN A 26 -8.55 -11.28 9.38
N TYR A 27 -9.73 -10.71 9.18
CA TYR A 27 -9.89 -9.26 9.04
C TYR A 27 -10.65 -8.71 10.25
N HIS A 28 -10.09 -7.69 10.89
CA HIS A 28 -10.69 -7.03 12.03
C HIS A 28 -10.84 -5.54 11.75
N CYS A 29 -12.09 -5.06 11.72
CA CYS A 29 -12.39 -3.63 11.71
C CYS A 29 -12.12 -3.05 13.10
N ARG A 30 -11.29 -2.01 13.18
CA ARG A 30 -11.12 -1.19 14.38
C ARG A 30 -11.54 0.24 14.08
N LYS A 31 -12.07 0.92 15.11
CA LYS A 31 -12.56 2.29 14.98
C LYS A 31 -11.38 3.26 15.08
N THR A 32 -11.33 4.24 14.19
CA THR A 32 -10.40 5.37 14.24
C THR A 32 -11.22 6.65 14.13
N ASN A 33 -11.08 7.55 15.10
CA ASN A 33 -11.77 8.84 15.12
C ASN A 33 -10.89 9.93 14.51
N TYR A 34 -11.52 10.97 13.97
CA TYR A 34 -10.85 12.11 13.38
C TYR A 34 -11.57 13.37 13.86
N ASP A 35 -10.88 14.12 14.71
CA ASP A 35 -11.43 15.31 15.36
C ASP A 35 -10.60 16.53 14.96
N TYR A 36 -11.27 17.66 14.79
CA TYR A 36 -10.63 18.95 14.52
C TYR A 36 -11.25 20.02 15.42
N ALA A 37 -10.47 21.06 15.71
CA ALA A 37 -10.90 22.21 16.49
C ALA A 37 -10.53 23.49 15.76
N LEU A 38 -11.40 24.50 15.88
CA LEU A 38 -11.20 25.85 15.37
C LEU A 38 -11.44 26.82 16.52
N SER A 39 -10.53 27.76 16.70
CA SER A 39 -10.65 28.80 17.71
C SER A 39 -11.63 29.90 17.29
N TYR A 40 -12.17 30.64 18.25
CA TYR A 40 -13.08 31.75 17.96
C TYR A 40 -12.43 32.85 17.12
N ALA A 41 -11.16 33.17 17.35
CA ALA A 41 -10.44 34.17 16.57
C ALA A 41 -10.30 33.75 15.09
N GLU A 42 -10.05 32.47 14.83
CA GLU A 42 -10.03 31.93 13.47
C GLU A 42 -11.42 32.05 12.84
N LEU A 43 -12.48 31.63 13.53
CA LEU A 43 -13.85 31.74 13.00
C LEU A 43 -14.25 33.19 12.69
N ASP A 44 -13.88 34.14 13.54
CA ASP A 44 -14.15 35.57 13.35
C ASP A 44 -13.41 36.14 12.13
N ALA A 45 -12.14 35.74 11.93
CA ALA A 45 -11.37 36.13 10.75
C ALA A 45 -12.04 35.68 9.44
N TRP A 46 -12.80 34.58 9.46
CA TRP A 46 -13.54 34.06 8.31
C TRP A 46 -14.99 34.57 8.21
N ALA A 47 -15.47 35.39 9.15
CA ALA A 47 -16.87 35.81 9.23
C ALA A 47 -17.38 36.57 7.98
N GLY A 48 -16.47 37.26 7.26
CA GLY A 48 -16.80 37.98 6.03
C GLY A 48 -16.89 37.11 4.76
N HIS A 49 -16.54 35.82 4.85
CA HIS A 49 -16.50 34.92 3.70
C HIS A 49 -17.71 33.97 3.68
N PRO A 50 -18.69 34.15 2.78
CA PRO A 50 -19.88 33.29 2.74
C PRO A 50 -19.55 31.82 2.41
N GLU A 51 -18.42 31.57 1.75
CA GLU A 51 -17.94 30.23 1.39
C GLU A 51 -17.08 29.55 2.48
N PHE A 52 -16.94 30.13 3.68
CA PHE A 52 -15.98 29.60 4.66
C PHE A 52 -16.27 28.14 5.04
N GLN A 53 -17.54 27.77 5.19
CA GLN A 53 -17.94 26.41 5.58
C GLN A 53 -17.56 25.38 4.51
N SER A 54 -17.76 25.70 3.24
CA SER A 54 -17.44 24.80 2.13
C SER A 54 -15.92 24.62 2.01
N LEU A 55 -15.15 25.70 2.16
CA LEU A 55 -13.68 25.67 2.16
C LEU A 55 -13.11 24.81 3.29
N ILE A 56 -13.58 25.00 4.52
CA ILE A 56 -13.12 24.22 5.68
C ILE A 56 -13.51 22.75 5.52
N SER A 57 -14.75 22.45 5.10
CA SER A 57 -15.20 21.08 4.85
C SER A 57 -14.33 20.36 3.82
N ASN A 58 -14.01 21.03 2.70
CA ASN A 58 -13.16 20.47 1.66
C ASN A 58 -11.72 20.26 2.14
N ALA A 59 -11.16 21.19 2.91
CA ALA A 59 -9.83 21.04 3.49
C ALA A 59 -9.76 19.85 4.45
N MET A 60 -10.77 19.68 5.30
CA MET A 60 -10.85 18.55 6.24
C MET A 60 -11.03 17.21 5.54
N ALA A 61 -11.90 17.14 4.52
CA ALA A 61 -12.09 15.93 3.73
C ALA A 61 -10.79 15.51 3.03
N ARG A 62 -10.02 16.49 2.52
CA ARG A 62 -8.70 16.26 1.95
C ARG A 62 -7.72 15.73 3.00
N GLN A 63 -7.63 16.36 4.16
CA GLN A 63 -6.74 15.93 5.24
C GLN A 63 -7.06 14.51 5.69
N LEU A 64 -8.34 14.20 5.90
CA LEU A 64 -8.82 12.87 6.24
C LEU A 64 -8.43 11.81 5.20
N GLY A 65 -8.46 12.17 3.91
CA GLY A 65 -7.99 11.31 2.83
C GLY A 65 -6.48 11.05 2.90
N LEU A 66 -5.68 12.08 3.17
CA LEU A 66 -4.23 11.97 3.32
C LEU A 66 -3.85 11.16 4.55
N ASP A 67 -4.53 11.35 5.68
CA ASP A 67 -4.27 10.60 6.92
C ASP A 67 -4.53 9.10 6.72
N ARG A 68 -5.60 8.74 6.00
CA ARG A 68 -5.88 7.34 5.64
C ARG A 68 -4.79 6.74 4.77
N GLN A 69 -4.27 7.49 3.81
CA GLN A 69 -3.15 7.04 2.98
C GLN A 69 -1.86 6.88 3.80
N MET A 70 -1.58 7.83 4.70
CA MET A 70 -0.43 7.77 5.60
C MET A 70 -0.47 6.53 6.50
N ILE A 71 -1.62 6.25 7.12
CA ILE A 71 -1.83 5.04 7.92
C ILE A 71 -1.72 3.78 7.03
N GLY A 72 -2.29 3.81 5.83
CA GLY A 72 -2.26 2.66 4.90
C GLY A 72 -0.83 2.22 4.53
N PHE A 73 0.09 3.16 4.33
CA PHE A 73 1.49 2.86 3.99
C PHE A 73 2.40 2.68 5.21
N ASN A 74 2.22 3.46 6.28
CA ASN A 74 3.14 3.51 7.43
C ASN A 74 2.63 2.77 8.67
N GLY A 75 1.35 2.42 8.73
CA GLY A 75 0.72 1.78 9.88
C GLY A 75 1.39 0.46 10.25
N THR A 76 1.81 0.34 11.50
CA THR A 76 2.51 -0.84 12.05
C THR A 76 1.64 -1.63 13.00
N HIS A 77 0.90 -0.95 13.86
CA HIS A 77 0.04 -1.56 14.86
C HIS A 77 -1.12 -0.64 15.19
N TYR A 78 -2.09 -1.15 15.94
CA TYR A 78 -3.17 -0.35 16.49
C TYR A 78 -2.98 -0.23 18.00
N SER A 79 -2.95 1.00 18.48
CA SER A 79 -3.04 1.36 19.90
C SER A 79 -4.46 1.84 20.23
N GLU A 80 -4.95 1.53 21.44
CA GLU A 80 -6.22 2.11 21.93
C GLU A 80 -6.11 3.63 22.17
N ASN A 81 -4.93 4.08 22.61
CA ASN A 81 -4.61 5.49 22.77
C ASN A 81 -3.38 5.81 21.91
N SER A 82 -3.60 6.54 20.82
CA SER A 82 -2.53 6.88 19.88
C SER A 82 -1.75 8.12 20.34
N ASP A 83 -0.44 8.13 20.11
CA ASP A 83 0.45 9.25 20.43
C ASP A 83 1.16 9.77 19.17
N ARG A 84 0.70 10.93 18.70
CA ARG A 84 1.26 11.56 17.50
C ARG A 84 2.65 12.15 17.70
N THR A 85 3.10 12.36 18.94
CA THR A 85 4.48 12.83 19.21
C THR A 85 5.48 11.70 19.05
N THR A 86 5.13 10.51 19.53
CA THR A 86 5.93 9.29 19.38
C THR A 86 5.81 8.71 17.96
N TYR A 87 4.61 8.79 17.35
CA TYR A 87 4.29 8.24 16.03
C TYR A 87 3.79 9.32 15.06
N PRO A 88 4.70 10.19 14.57
CA PRO A 88 4.31 11.33 13.73
C PRO A 88 3.70 10.93 12.37
N LEU A 89 3.95 9.70 11.90
CA LEU A 89 3.39 9.17 10.64
C LEU A 89 2.13 8.32 10.86
N LEU A 90 1.48 8.46 12.02
CA LEU A 90 0.26 7.72 12.38
C LEU A 90 0.46 6.20 12.36
N GLN A 91 1.67 5.75 12.78
CA GLN A 91 2.06 4.34 12.71
C GLN A 91 1.30 3.44 13.69
N ASP A 92 0.65 4.02 14.69
CA ASP A 92 -0.07 3.37 15.79
C ASP A 92 -1.60 3.45 15.64
N CYS A 93 -2.10 4.09 14.58
CA CYS A 93 -3.53 4.20 14.30
C CYS A 93 -4.12 2.97 13.59
N GLY A 94 -3.30 2.00 13.19
CA GLY A 94 -3.73 0.82 12.46
C GLY A 94 -2.59 0.04 11.79
N VAL A 95 -2.89 -1.20 11.38
CA VAL A 95 -1.96 -2.01 10.59
C VAL A 95 -2.16 -1.69 9.11
N GLY A 96 -1.11 -1.17 8.46
CA GLY A 96 -1.10 -0.81 7.05
C GLY A 96 -0.83 -1.99 6.11
N TRP A 97 -0.93 -1.75 4.80
CA TRP A 97 -0.73 -2.78 3.76
C TRP A 97 0.66 -3.41 3.82
N LEU A 98 1.70 -2.59 3.98
CA LEU A 98 3.09 -3.08 4.01
C LEU A 98 3.36 -3.93 5.26
N GLN A 99 2.85 -3.52 6.42
CA GLN A 99 3.02 -4.31 7.64
C GLN A 99 2.22 -5.62 7.58
N LYS A 100 1.03 -5.60 6.98
CA LYS A 100 0.24 -6.81 6.76
C LYS A 100 1.02 -7.84 5.92
N ILE A 101 1.68 -7.41 4.85
CA ILE A 101 2.54 -8.29 4.02
C ILE A 101 3.71 -8.84 4.85
N ARG A 102 4.36 -8.01 5.70
CA ARG A 102 5.44 -8.47 6.60
C ARG A 102 4.98 -9.56 7.55
N ASN A 103 3.77 -9.45 8.09
CA ASN A 103 3.24 -10.39 9.07
C ASN A 103 2.70 -11.68 8.43
N GLU A 104 1.97 -11.56 7.31
CA GLU A 104 1.22 -12.68 6.72
C GLU A 104 1.94 -13.37 5.55
N ALA A 105 2.86 -12.67 4.87
CA ALA A 105 3.55 -13.19 3.69
C ALA A 105 5.03 -12.75 3.63
N PRO A 106 5.85 -13.05 4.66
CA PRO A 106 7.25 -12.65 4.72
C PRO A 106 8.09 -13.15 3.53
N GLN A 107 7.72 -14.28 2.93
CA GLN A 107 8.34 -14.83 1.73
C GLN A 107 8.16 -13.95 0.47
N ARG A 108 7.24 -12.98 0.51
CA ARG A 108 6.99 -12.02 -0.59
C ARG A 108 7.78 -10.72 -0.42
N ILE A 109 8.83 -10.72 0.40
CA ILE A 109 9.66 -9.56 0.70
C ILE A 109 11.12 -9.90 0.39
N MET A 110 11.82 -8.98 -0.26
CA MET A 110 13.28 -9.01 -0.42
C MET A 110 13.93 -8.03 0.57
N PRO A 111 14.49 -8.51 1.69
CA PRO A 111 15.15 -7.63 2.66
C PRO A 111 16.55 -7.21 2.20
N GLY A 112 16.96 -5.99 2.57
CA GLY A 112 18.36 -5.55 2.47
C GLY A 112 18.87 -5.26 1.05
N ILE A 113 17.98 -5.09 0.08
CA ILE A 113 18.35 -4.75 -1.30
C ILE A 113 18.89 -3.32 -1.37
N THR A 114 20.04 -3.14 -2.03
CA THR A 114 20.62 -1.82 -2.30
C THR A 114 20.68 -1.53 -3.79
N LEU A 115 20.59 -0.25 -4.14
CA LEU A 115 20.75 0.23 -5.51
C LEU A 115 22.15 0.84 -5.67
N THR A 116 22.70 0.68 -6.87
CA THR A 116 23.95 1.32 -7.25
C THR A 116 23.74 2.82 -7.33
N SER A 117 24.54 3.59 -6.60
CA SER A 117 24.51 5.06 -6.59
C SER A 117 25.45 5.60 -7.66
N ARG A 118 25.02 6.65 -8.36
CA ARG A 118 25.77 7.30 -9.45
C ARG A 118 25.86 8.81 -9.24
N ASP A 119 26.92 9.42 -9.77
CA ASP A 119 27.08 10.88 -9.77
C ASP A 119 26.36 11.54 -10.94
N GLU A 120 26.38 12.88 -10.98
CA GLU A 120 25.80 13.67 -12.07
C GLU A 120 26.44 13.39 -13.44
N ASN A 121 27.66 12.85 -13.45
CA ASN A 121 28.39 12.42 -14.65
C ASN A 121 28.16 10.93 -14.97
N ASN A 122 27.20 10.28 -14.31
CA ASN A 122 26.83 8.88 -14.43
C ASN A 122 27.92 7.86 -14.02
N ALA A 123 28.98 8.31 -13.34
CA ALA A 123 30.00 7.45 -12.76
C ALA A 123 29.47 6.78 -11.48
N VAL A 124 29.85 5.53 -11.25
CA VAL A 124 29.39 4.76 -10.10
C VAL A 124 30.11 5.22 -8.85
N ILE A 125 29.36 5.75 -7.88
CA ILE A 125 29.87 6.17 -6.56
C ILE A 125 29.89 4.98 -5.60
N ALA A 126 28.85 4.15 -5.64
CA ALA A 126 28.72 2.98 -4.77
C ALA A 126 27.98 1.85 -5.47
N SER A 127 28.55 0.65 -5.44
CA SER A 127 27.92 -0.56 -6.02
C SER A 127 26.84 -1.09 -5.08
N GLY A 128 25.64 -1.29 -5.62
CA GLY A 128 24.51 -1.93 -4.93
C GLY A 128 24.21 -3.32 -5.47
N THR A 129 23.22 -3.99 -4.88
CA THR A 129 22.70 -5.30 -5.36
C THR A 129 22.17 -5.22 -6.78
N TYR A 130 21.48 -4.13 -7.14
CA TYR A 130 21.01 -3.88 -8.49
C TYR A 130 21.65 -2.62 -9.09
N GLY A 131 21.85 -2.65 -10.41
CA GLY A 131 22.42 -1.52 -11.16
C GLY A 131 21.47 -0.34 -11.36
N ASN A 132 20.16 -0.59 -11.34
CA ASN A 132 19.10 0.41 -11.46
C ASN A 132 17.79 -0.11 -10.82
N ILE A 133 16.80 0.78 -10.68
CA ILE A 133 15.49 0.46 -10.10
C ILE A 133 14.72 -0.52 -10.97
N ASP A 134 14.79 -0.37 -12.29
CA ASP A 134 14.07 -1.23 -13.24
C ASP A 134 14.46 -2.71 -13.10
N ALA A 135 15.76 -2.99 -12.90
CA ALA A 135 16.24 -4.35 -12.66
C ALA A 135 15.68 -4.92 -11.35
N ALA A 136 15.64 -4.11 -10.29
CA ALA A 136 15.07 -4.53 -9.01
C ALA A 136 13.56 -4.83 -9.12
N VAL A 137 12.81 -3.99 -9.85
CA VAL A 137 11.36 -4.16 -10.07
C VAL A 137 11.08 -5.39 -10.95
N LEU A 138 11.88 -5.60 -12.00
CA LEU A 138 11.76 -6.78 -12.86
C LEU A 138 12.05 -8.06 -12.07
N ASP A 139 13.12 -8.09 -11.28
CA ASP A 139 13.40 -9.25 -10.43
C ASP A 139 12.26 -9.50 -9.46
N ALA A 140 11.78 -8.49 -8.74
CA ALA A 140 10.63 -8.64 -7.83
C ALA A 140 9.39 -9.21 -8.52
N ARG A 141 9.11 -8.78 -9.75
CA ARG A 141 8.02 -9.32 -10.57
C ARG A 141 8.26 -10.79 -10.94
N HIS A 142 9.49 -11.20 -11.19
CA HIS A 142 9.82 -12.55 -11.61
C HIS A 142 10.00 -13.54 -10.44
N SER A 143 10.49 -13.10 -9.29
CA SER A 143 10.79 -13.94 -8.14
C SER A 143 9.66 -13.99 -7.11
N LEU A 144 9.05 -12.86 -6.76
CA LEU A 144 8.07 -12.77 -5.66
C LEU A 144 6.63 -12.99 -6.10
N MET A 145 6.27 -12.60 -7.32
CA MET A 145 4.90 -12.74 -7.81
C MET A 145 4.66 -14.13 -8.38
N ASP A 146 3.47 -14.66 -8.12
CA ASP A 146 3.05 -15.91 -8.74
C ASP A 146 2.93 -15.76 -10.28
N PRO A 147 3.29 -16.80 -11.07
CA PRO A 147 3.39 -16.71 -12.53
C PRO A 147 2.15 -16.16 -13.25
N TRP A 148 0.97 -16.44 -12.71
CA TRP A 148 -0.32 -16.06 -13.28
C TRP A 148 -0.61 -14.56 -13.14
N PHE A 149 -0.05 -13.89 -12.13
CA PHE A 149 -0.18 -12.42 -11.97
C PHE A 149 0.85 -11.63 -12.74
N ARG A 150 1.99 -12.23 -13.13
CA ARG A 150 3.11 -11.49 -13.75
C ARG A 150 2.68 -10.74 -15.01
N ARG A 151 1.82 -11.34 -15.84
CA ARG A 151 1.39 -10.78 -17.13
C ARG A 151 0.05 -10.01 -17.05
N ALA A 152 -0.43 -9.69 -15.86
CA ALA A 152 -1.66 -8.93 -15.72
C ALA A 152 -1.49 -7.50 -16.28
N PRO A 153 -2.43 -6.99 -17.09
CA PRO A 153 -2.31 -5.66 -17.72
C PRO A 153 -2.46 -4.49 -16.74
N GLY A 154 -2.95 -4.73 -15.53
CA GLY A 154 -3.15 -3.71 -14.49
C GLY A 154 -2.05 -3.65 -13.43
N LEU A 155 -0.85 -4.16 -13.72
CA LEU A 155 0.24 -4.14 -12.75
C LEU A 155 0.82 -2.73 -12.62
N VAL A 156 0.91 -2.24 -11.38
CA VAL A 156 1.45 -0.92 -11.05
C VAL A 156 2.55 -1.07 -10.02
N THR A 157 3.66 -0.36 -10.22
CA THR A 157 4.74 -0.24 -9.25
C THR A 157 4.59 1.09 -8.52
N VAL A 158 4.53 1.04 -7.18
CA VAL A 158 4.46 2.23 -6.33
C VAL A 158 5.85 2.47 -5.74
N LEU A 159 6.38 3.68 -5.93
CA LEU A 159 7.70 4.09 -5.47
C LEU A 159 7.59 5.42 -4.71
N SER A 160 8.54 5.69 -3.81
CA SER A 160 8.66 7.02 -3.20
C SER A 160 9.29 7.99 -4.20
N SER A 161 9.00 9.28 -4.02
CA SER A 161 9.57 10.34 -4.86
C SER A 161 11.10 10.43 -4.73
N ASP A 162 11.65 10.20 -3.53
CA ASP A 162 13.11 10.18 -3.30
C ASP A 162 13.81 9.08 -4.10
N LEU A 163 13.17 7.93 -4.26
CA LEU A 163 13.73 6.82 -5.01
C LEU A 163 13.74 7.10 -6.52
N LEU A 164 12.76 7.86 -7.03
CA LEU A 164 12.67 8.20 -8.45
C LEU A 164 13.73 9.23 -8.89
N LEU A 165 14.27 10.00 -7.95
CA LEU A 165 15.24 11.06 -8.22
C LEU A 165 16.71 10.59 -8.09
N LYS A 166 16.95 9.34 -7.67
CA LYS A 166 18.28 8.73 -7.56
C LYS A 166 18.62 7.88 -8.78
#